data_AF-A0A3D1T0H4-F1
#
_entry.id   AF-A0A3D1T0H4-F1
#
_cell.length_a   1.000
_cell.length_b   1.000
_cell.length_c   1.000
_cell.angle_alpha   90.00
_cell.angle_beta   90.00
_cell.angle_gamma   90.00
#
_symmetry.space_group_name_H-M   'P 1'
#
loop_
_entity.id
_entity.type
_entity.pdbx_description
1 polymer ?
#
loop_
_entity_poly.entity_id
_entity_poly.type
_entity_poly.pdbx_seq_one_letter_code
_entity_poly.pdbx_strand_id
1 'polypeptide(L)'
;EVVRIWFFPAASRLTLMLFLLVPSVYMVSKGLRVVALFDGFIYLIMALLALVPLHGIIDGNILFLRPVLQVTIGKLTSGALKSGVSFLGFELLLFFYPEVLGKKRLFLTGAGSIAMATFFYVGAFIAAIALFGPVQPAHLTYPLLEISRTISLPIVERVDLLFGGLWVTAITTTISGFLIGLVKAVETRFHVRNRISLAVISIVTVIASLITGSFAEAEALADMIGIVGLAVGVVFPAVLLPVAWLRKGAIKKWHQSK
;
A
#
# COMPACT_ATOMS: atom_id res chain seq x y z
N GLU A 1 -1.55 -4.06 14.28
CA GLU A 1 -0.67 -3.64 15.39
C GLU A 1 -0.63 -2.12 15.59
N VAL A 2 -0.43 -1.31 14.55
CA VAL A 2 -0.38 0.16 14.73
C VAL A 2 -1.58 0.72 15.47
N VAL A 3 -2.79 0.32 15.06
CA VAL A 3 -4.05 0.74 15.69
C VAL A 3 -4.10 0.39 17.19
N ARG A 4 -3.55 -0.77 17.53
CA ARG A 4 -3.53 -1.29 18.90
C ARG A 4 -2.53 -0.52 19.76
N ILE A 5 -1.30 -0.36 19.27
CA ILE A 5 -0.23 0.30 20.02
C ILE A 5 -0.57 1.77 20.27
N TRP A 6 -1.20 2.44 19.30
CA TRP A 6 -1.36 3.89 19.33
C TRP A 6 -2.72 4.39 19.81
N PHE A 7 -3.81 3.67 19.49
CA PHE A 7 -5.17 4.17 19.74
C PHE A 7 -5.94 3.30 20.72
N PHE A 8 -5.80 1.98 20.62
CA PHE A 8 -6.57 1.03 21.45
C PHE A 8 -5.69 -0.07 22.08
N PRO A 9 -4.83 0.26 23.07
CA PRO A 9 -3.94 -0.72 23.70
C PRO A 9 -4.69 -1.86 24.40
N ALA A 10 -5.86 -1.55 24.94
CA ALA A 10 -6.73 -2.49 25.63
C ALA A 10 -7.56 -3.38 24.67
N ALA A 11 -7.64 -3.03 23.38
CA ALA A 11 -8.42 -3.81 22.42
C ALA A 11 -7.69 -5.11 22.06
N SER A 12 -8.46 -6.20 21.95
CA SER A 12 -7.93 -7.47 21.46
C SER A 12 -7.51 -7.34 19.99
N ARG A 13 -6.47 -8.09 19.60
CA ARG A 13 -6.02 -8.16 18.19
C ARG A 13 -7.17 -8.56 17.26
N LEU A 14 -7.97 -9.53 17.69
CA LEU A 14 -9.12 -10.04 16.94
C LEU A 14 -10.16 -8.95 16.71
N THR A 15 -10.48 -8.14 17.72
CA THR A 15 -11.46 -7.04 17.60
C THR A 15 -11.02 -6.03 16.54
N LEU A 16 -9.77 -5.58 16.60
CA LEU A 16 -9.23 -4.60 15.64
C LEU A 16 -9.12 -5.19 14.23
N MET A 17 -8.80 -6.47 14.13
CA MET A 17 -8.74 -7.15 12.84
C MET A 17 -10.13 -7.26 12.21
N LEU A 18 -11.15 -7.69 12.96
CA LEU A 18 -12.53 -7.72 12.48
C LEU A 18 -13.03 -6.32 12.11
N PHE A 19 -12.65 -5.29 12.88
CA PHE A 19 -13.00 -3.90 12.60
C PHE A 19 -12.49 -3.43 11.23
N LEU A 20 -11.32 -3.89 10.80
CA LEU A 20 -10.76 -3.60 9.47
C LEU A 20 -11.31 -4.55 8.39
N LEU A 21 -11.49 -5.83 8.72
CA LEU A 21 -11.84 -6.88 7.76
C LEU A 21 -13.32 -6.82 7.34
N VAL A 22 -14.24 -6.62 8.29
CA VAL A 22 -15.69 -6.57 8.03
C VAL A 22 -16.06 -5.51 6.98
N PRO A 23 -15.66 -4.23 7.09
CA PRO A 23 -15.97 -3.24 6.07
C PRO A 23 -15.29 -3.59 4.73
N SER A 24 -14.08 -4.15 4.75
CA SER A 24 -13.39 -4.61 3.54
C SER A 24 -14.17 -5.71 2.82
N VAL A 25 -14.61 -6.74 3.54
CA VAL A 25 -15.42 -7.83 3.00
C VAL A 25 -16.76 -7.32 2.47
N TYR A 26 -17.41 -6.40 3.19
CA TYR A 26 -18.64 -5.78 2.74
C TYR A 26 -18.45 -5.07 1.40
N MET A 27 -17.41 -4.22 1.27
CA MET A 27 -17.10 -3.53 0.02
C MET A 27 -16.84 -4.50 -1.13
N VAL A 28 -16.02 -5.53 -0.90
CA VAL A 28 -15.69 -6.53 -1.93
C VAL A 28 -16.92 -7.34 -2.34
N SER A 29 -17.83 -7.63 -1.40
CA SER A 29 -19.09 -8.34 -1.70
C SER A 29 -20.01 -7.58 -2.67
N LYS A 30 -19.86 -6.24 -2.72
CA LYS A 30 -20.60 -5.36 -3.64
C LYS A 30 -19.89 -5.16 -5.00
N GLY A 31 -18.67 -5.70 -5.14
CA GLY A 31 -17.91 -5.72 -6.38
C GLY A 31 -16.96 -4.53 -6.57
N LEU A 32 -16.19 -4.58 -7.66
CA LEU A 32 -15.08 -3.66 -7.94
C LEU A 32 -15.50 -2.19 -8.00
N ARG A 33 -16.71 -1.91 -8.50
CA ARG A 33 -17.23 -0.55 -8.59
C ARG A 33 -17.33 0.13 -7.22
N VAL A 34 -17.76 -0.59 -6.19
CA VAL A 34 -17.90 -0.04 -4.83
C VAL A 34 -16.53 0.20 -4.20
N VAL A 35 -15.60 -0.73 -4.37
CA VAL A 35 -14.20 -0.56 -3.94
C VAL A 35 -13.59 0.69 -4.60
N ALA A 36 -13.71 0.82 -5.93
CA ALA A 36 -13.16 1.96 -6.66
C ALA A 36 -13.79 3.31 -6.26
N LEU A 37 -15.10 3.34 -5.97
CA LEU A 37 -15.77 4.54 -5.48
C LEU A 37 -15.27 4.95 -4.09
N PHE A 38 -15.09 3.98 -3.20
CA PHE A 38 -14.58 4.22 -1.85
C PHE A 38 -13.11 4.65 -1.88
N ASP A 39 -12.28 4.03 -2.71
CA ASP A 39 -10.90 4.47 -2.96
C ASP A 39 -10.84 5.89 -3.54
N GLY A 40 -11.81 6.25 -4.39
CA GLY A 40 -12.03 7.62 -4.87
C GLY A 40 -12.17 8.63 -3.72
N PHE A 41 -12.91 8.28 -2.66
CA PHE A 41 -13.05 9.11 -1.47
C PHE A 41 -11.77 9.17 -0.64
N ILE A 42 -11.01 8.08 -0.56
CA ILE A 42 -9.72 8.07 0.13
C ILE A 42 -8.71 9.02 -0.51
N TYR A 43 -8.77 9.31 -1.81
CA TYR A 43 -7.89 10.32 -2.40
C TYR A 43 -8.06 11.71 -1.75
N LEU A 44 -9.27 12.09 -1.34
CA LEU A 44 -9.50 13.32 -0.60
C LEU A 44 -8.88 13.25 0.80
N ILE A 45 -9.01 12.11 1.48
CA ILE A 45 -8.37 11.87 2.77
C ILE A 45 -6.85 11.92 2.65
N MET A 46 -6.27 11.36 1.58
CA MET A 46 -4.83 11.40 1.32
C MET A 46 -4.31 12.82 1.17
N ALA A 47 -5.07 13.72 0.54
CA ALA A 47 -4.72 15.14 0.48
C ALA A 47 -4.64 15.77 1.89
N LEU A 48 -5.53 15.38 2.80
CA LEU A 48 -5.47 15.82 4.20
C LEU A 48 -4.28 15.20 4.94
N LEU A 49 -4.02 13.90 4.74
CA LEU A 49 -2.87 13.23 5.36
C LEU A 49 -1.53 13.81 4.86
N ALA A 50 -1.49 14.34 3.64
CA ALA A 50 -0.31 15.02 3.08
C ALA A 50 0.03 16.35 3.78
N LEU A 51 -0.88 16.91 4.58
CA LEU A 51 -0.59 18.10 5.39
C LEU A 51 0.40 17.81 6.52
N VAL A 52 0.43 16.58 7.04
CA VAL A 52 1.36 16.18 8.11
C VAL A 52 2.82 16.25 7.68
N PRO A 53 3.26 15.58 6.59
CA PRO A 53 4.62 15.74 6.13
C PRO A 53 4.92 17.17 5.66
N LEU A 54 3.93 17.90 5.11
CA LEU A 54 4.12 19.31 4.76
C LEU A 54 4.46 20.16 5.98
N HIS A 55 3.71 20.02 7.08
CA HIS A 55 4.02 20.69 8.35
C HIS A 55 5.43 20.32 8.84
N GLY A 56 5.79 19.04 8.78
CA GLY A 56 7.12 18.62 9.24
C GLY A 56 8.28 19.18 8.40
N ILE A 57 8.04 19.51 7.13
CA ILE A 57 9.03 20.21 6.30
C ILE A 57 9.13 21.69 6.67
N ILE A 58 8.01 22.34 7.00
CA ILE A 58 7.95 23.77 7.32
C ILE A 58 8.59 24.06 8.69
N ASP A 59 8.27 23.26 9.69
CA ASP A 59 8.76 23.45 11.07
C ASP A 59 10.12 22.77 11.32
N GLY A 60 10.53 21.87 10.42
CA GLY A 60 11.78 21.13 10.51
C GLY A 60 13.01 21.96 10.14
N ASN A 61 14.18 21.52 10.63
CA ASN A 61 15.45 22.13 10.30
C ASN A 61 16.04 21.51 9.01
N ILE A 62 16.00 22.28 7.92
CA ILE A 62 16.52 21.88 6.60
C ILE A 62 18.01 21.53 6.64
N LEU A 63 18.79 22.04 7.62
CA LEU A 63 20.21 21.69 7.77
C LEU A 63 20.43 20.20 8.03
N PHE A 64 19.43 19.51 8.61
CA PHE A 64 19.51 18.06 8.83
C PHE A 64 19.46 17.23 7.55
N LEU A 65 19.10 17.82 6.41
CA LEU A 65 19.12 17.16 5.09
C LEU A 65 20.49 17.24 4.40
N ARG A 66 21.45 17.98 4.96
CA ARG A 66 22.80 18.14 4.40
C ARG A 66 23.68 16.90 4.30
N PRO A 67 23.58 15.85 5.14
CA PRO A 67 24.37 14.64 4.95
C PRO A 67 23.84 13.86 3.74
N VAL A 68 24.27 14.27 2.55
CA VAL A 68 23.89 13.66 1.27
C VAL A 68 24.98 12.66 0.86
N LEU A 69 24.58 11.52 0.32
CA LEU A 69 25.47 10.51 -0.29
C LEU A 69 26.55 9.91 0.63
N GLN A 70 26.37 9.96 1.96
CA GLN A 70 27.30 9.33 2.92
C GLN A 70 27.17 7.80 2.99
N VAL A 71 26.56 7.16 1.99
CA VAL A 71 26.22 5.73 1.98
C VAL A 71 26.87 4.99 0.81
N THR A 72 27.32 3.77 1.07
CA THR A 72 27.85 2.86 0.04
C THR A 72 26.75 2.43 -0.94
N ILE A 73 27.12 2.15 -2.19
CA ILE A 73 26.22 1.66 -3.25
C ILE A 73 25.41 0.42 -2.78
N GLY A 74 26.02 -0.51 -2.05
CA GLY A 74 25.30 -1.68 -1.52
C GLY A 74 24.19 -1.35 -0.51
N LYS A 75 24.38 -0.31 0.31
CA LYS A 75 23.33 0.19 1.21
C LYS A 75 22.23 0.91 0.44
N LEU A 76 22.59 1.62 -0.63
CA LEU A 76 21.64 2.31 -1.51
C LEU A 76 20.71 1.31 -2.22
N THR A 77 21.25 0.22 -2.78
CA THR A 77 20.43 -0.81 -3.45
C THR A 77 19.55 -1.57 -2.48
N SER A 78 20.05 -1.91 -1.29
CA SER A 78 19.24 -2.53 -0.23
C SER A 78 18.10 -1.60 0.23
N GLY A 79 18.39 -0.31 0.43
CA GLY A 79 17.38 0.69 0.76
C GLY A 79 16.33 0.84 -0.34
N ALA A 80 16.75 0.88 -1.60
CA ALA A 80 15.86 0.94 -2.76
C ALA A 80 14.91 -0.27 -2.80
N LEU A 81 15.43 -1.49 -2.61
CA LEU A 81 14.60 -2.70 -2.56
C LEU A 81 13.57 -2.67 -1.44
N LYS A 82 13.99 -2.27 -0.23
CA LYS A 82 13.06 -2.13 0.91
C LYS A 82 11.99 -1.07 0.66
N SER A 83 12.36 0.08 0.08
CA SER A 83 11.40 1.13 -0.29
C SER A 83 10.45 0.70 -1.42
N GLY A 84 10.91 -0.18 -2.32
CA GLY A 84 10.09 -0.74 -3.40
C GLY A 84 8.89 -1.55 -2.89
N VAL A 85 9.02 -2.18 -1.72
CA VAL A 85 7.92 -2.89 -1.05
C VAL A 85 6.76 -1.96 -0.72
N SER A 86 7.03 -0.68 -0.42
CA SER A 86 5.98 0.31 -0.15
C SER A 86 5.12 0.64 -1.38
N PHE A 87 5.58 0.33 -2.59
CA PHE A 87 4.84 0.53 -3.83
C PHE A 87 3.98 -0.67 -4.25
N LEU A 88 3.93 -1.73 -3.45
CA LEU A 88 3.08 -2.88 -3.72
C LEU A 88 1.61 -2.50 -3.84
N GLY A 89 0.88 -3.29 -4.63
CA GLY A 89 -0.48 -3.01 -5.05
C GLY A 89 -0.56 -2.49 -6.48
N PHE A 90 0.56 -2.06 -7.09
CA PHE A 90 0.58 -1.72 -8.52
C PHE A 90 0.23 -2.94 -9.40
N GLU A 91 0.56 -4.14 -8.95
CA GLU A 91 0.24 -5.41 -9.60
C GLU A 91 -1.28 -5.67 -9.69
N LEU A 92 -2.09 -5.05 -8.82
CA LEU A 92 -3.55 -5.14 -8.87
C LEU A 92 -4.11 -4.56 -10.18
N LEU A 93 -3.39 -3.64 -10.82
CA LEU A 93 -3.76 -3.12 -12.14
C LEU A 93 -3.87 -4.23 -13.18
N LEU A 94 -3.07 -5.29 -13.09
CA LEU A 94 -3.13 -6.43 -14.01
C LEU A 94 -4.45 -7.19 -13.88
N PHE A 95 -4.94 -7.35 -12.65
CA PHE A 95 -6.21 -8.03 -12.37
C PHE A 95 -7.42 -7.16 -12.72
N PHE A 96 -7.31 -5.85 -12.60
CA PHE A 96 -8.40 -4.93 -12.92
C PHE A 96 -8.45 -4.54 -14.40
N TYR A 97 -7.35 -4.72 -15.14
CA TYR A 97 -7.23 -4.36 -16.56
C TYR A 97 -8.42 -4.78 -17.46
N PRO A 98 -9.03 -5.98 -17.31
CA PRO A 98 -10.17 -6.38 -18.13
C PRO A 98 -11.42 -5.49 -17.94
N GLU A 99 -11.61 -4.95 -16.74
CA GLU A 99 -12.82 -4.21 -16.33
C GLU A 99 -12.64 -2.69 -16.38
N VAL A 100 -11.42 -2.20 -16.62
CA VAL A 100 -11.16 -0.75 -16.74
C VAL A 100 -11.69 -0.21 -18.07
N LEU A 101 -12.57 0.79 -17.98
CA LEU A 101 -13.03 1.61 -19.09
C LEU A 101 -11.93 2.61 -19.52
N GLY A 102 -11.76 2.82 -20.83
CA GLY A 102 -10.82 3.86 -21.32
C GLY A 102 -9.34 3.48 -21.28
N LYS A 103 -9.00 2.25 -21.71
CA LYS A 103 -7.64 1.67 -21.72
C LYS A 103 -6.53 2.58 -22.27
N LYS A 104 -6.86 3.51 -23.18
CA LYS A 104 -5.89 4.49 -23.74
C LYS A 104 -5.27 5.41 -22.69
N ARG A 105 -5.99 5.75 -21.62
CA ARG A 105 -5.50 6.63 -20.54
C ARG A 105 -4.92 5.88 -19.35
N LEU A 106 -5.08 4.55 -19.30
CA LEU A 106 -4.71 3.73 -18.14
C LEU A 106 -3.21 3.85 -17.79
N PHE A 107 -2.35 3.90 -18.81
CA PHE A 107 -0.91 4.10 -18.58
C PHE A 107 -0.62 5.45 -17.91
N LEU A 108 -1.22 6.54 -18.40
CA LEU A 108 -1.00 7.88 -17.87
C LEU A 108 -1.55 8.00 -16.44
N THR A 109 -2.73 7.44 -16.19
CA THR A 109 -3.33 7.40 -14.84
C THR A 109 -2.49 6.58 -13.88
N GLY A 110 -1.99 5.42 -14.29
CA GLY A 110 -1.12 4.57 -13.46
C GLY A 110 0.25 5.20 -13.18
N ALA A 111 0.86 5.83 -14.18
CA ALA A 111 2.11 6.59 -13.97
C ALA A 111 1.89 7.77 -13.01
N GLY A 112 0.77 8.48 -13.17
CA GLY A 112 0.38 9.57 -12.27
C GLY A 112 0.17 9.11 -10.82
N SER A 113 -0.45 7.95 -10.60
CA SER A 113 -0.64 7.42 -9.25
C SER A 113 0.68 7.01 -8.58
N ILE A 114 1.61 6.40 -9.33
CA ILE A 114 2.95 6.07 -8.83
C ILE A 114 3.73 7.34 -8.51
N ALA A 115 3.69 8.34 -9.38
CA ALA A 115 4.34 9.63 -9.14
C ALA A 115 3.80 10.30 -7.88
N MET A 116 2.47 10.33 -7.70
CA MET A 116 1.84 10.90 -6.52
C MET A 116 2.24 10.18 -5.23
N ALA A 117 2.24 8.84 -5.24
CA ALA A 117 2.72 8.05 -4.11
C ALA A 117 4.20 8.33 -3.80
N THR A 118 5.03 8.46 -4.84
CA THR A 118 6.46 8.81 -4.70
C THR A 118 6.64 10.16 -4.03
N PHE A 119 5.91 11.19 -4.47
CA PHE A 119 5.96 12.52 -3.85
C PHE A 119 5.55 12.49 -2.38
N PHE A 120 4.51 11.73 -2.04
CA PHE A 120 4.09 11.57 -0.66
C PHE A 120 5.17 10.88 0.20
N TYR A 121 5.74 9.77 -0.26
CA TYR A 121 6.79 9.05 0.47
C TYR A 121 8.07 9.86 0.62
N VAL A 122 8.50 10.56 -0.44
CA VAL A 122 9.66 11.45 -0.38
C VAL A 122 9.39 12.61 0.57
N GLY A 123 8.21 13.23 0.51
CA GLY A 123 7.80 14.29 1.44
C GLY A 123 7.81 13.81 2.90
N ALA A 124 7.26 12.62 3.17
CA ALA A 124 7.29 12.00 4.49
C ALA A 124 8.71 11.73 5.00
N PHE A 125 9.59 11.24 4.12
CA PHE A 125 10.99 11.00 4.45
C PHE A 125 11.73 12.30 4.79
N ILE A 126 11.56 13.33 3.96
CA ILE A 126 12.16 14.66 4.18
C ILE A 126 11.65 15.25 5.49
N ALA A 127 10.35 15.21 5.73
CA ALA A 127 9.72 15.71 6.95
C ALA A 127 10.31 15.02 8.20
N ALA A 128 10.44 13.70 8.17
CA ALA A 128 10.99 12.93 9.30
C ALA A 128 12.44 13.34 9.61
N ILE A 129 13.29 13.51 8.60
CA ILE A 129 14.68 13.94 8.80
C ILE A 129 14.76 15.40 9.24
N ALA A 130 13.94 16.28 8.65
CA ALA A 130 13.94 17.70 8.99
C ALA A 130 13.49 17.92 10.45
N LEU A 131 12.53 17.14 10.95
CA LEU A 131 12.04 17.30 12.32
C LEU A 131 12.92 16.59 13.37
N PHE A 132 13.31 15.34 13.10
CA PHE A 132 13.96 14.48 14.10
C PHE A 132 15.47 14.31 13.88
N GLY A 133 16.03 14.90 12.82
CA GLY A 133 17.42 14.72 12.43
C GLY A 133 17.69 13.42 11.65
N PRO A 134 18.93 13.15 11.25
CA PRO A 134 19.28 12.04 10.35
C PRO A 134 19.32 10.67 11.03
N VAL A 135 19.42 10.61 12.37
CA VAL A 135 19.61 9.34 13.12
C VAL A 135 18.30 8.84 13.72
N GLN A 136 17.52 9.73 14.34
CA GLN A 136 16.32 9.36 15.09
C GLN A 136 15.25 8.64 14.26
N PRO A 137 14.96 9.00 12.98
CA PRO A 137 13.94 8.33 12.18
C PRO A 137 14.17 6.82 12.00
N ALA A 138 15.41 6.35 12.09
CA ALA A 138 15.74 4.92 11.99
C ALA A 138 15.27 4.10 13.21
N HIS A 139 14.95 4.77 14.33
CA HIS A 139 14.47 4.14 15.56
C HIS A 139 12.96 4.33 15.77
N LEU A 140 12.30 5.11 14.91
CA LEU A 140 10.86 5.34 14.97
C LEU A 140 10.13 4.27 14.16
N THR A 141 9.21 3.54 14.80
CA THR A 141 8.39 2.54 14.09
C THR A 141 7.42 3.19 13.10
N TYR A 142 6.87 4.36 13.45
CA TYR A 142 5.90 5.08 12.60
C TYR A 142 6.22 6.59 12.56
N PRO A 143 7.23 7.01 11.77
CA PRO A 143 7.69 8.40 11.75
C PRO A 143 6.58 9.41 11.46
N LEU A 144 5.66 9.10 10.54
CA LEU A 144 4.53 9.98 10.20
C LEU A 144 3.55 10.19 11.37
N LEU A 145 3.35 9.17 12.21
CA LEU A 145 2.54 9.31 13.41
C LEU A 145 3.24 10.15 14.49
N GLU A 146 4.56 10.08 14.57
CA GLU A 146 5.31 10.96 15.48
C GLU A 146 5.31 12.41 14.99
N ILE A 147 5.37 12.66 13.67
CA ILE A 147 5.22 14.02 13.12
C ILE A 147 3.83 14.57 13.43
N SER A 148 2.76 13.76 13.34
CA SER A 148 1.42 14.27 13.62
C SER A 148 1.21 14.67 15.09
N ARG A 149 2.01 14.12 16.02
CA ARG A 149 2.03 14.55 17.43
C ARG A 149 2.68 15.90 17.66
N THR A 150 3.53 16.38 16.76
CA THR A 150 4.15 17.71 16.90
C THR A 150 3.22 18.84 16.47
N ILE A 151 2.14 18.51 15.76
CA ILE A 151 1.15 19.47 15.31
C ILE A 151 0.24 19.85 16.49
N SER A 152 0.42 21.06 17.02
CA SER A 152 -0.50 21.65 17.99
C SER A 152 -1.39 22.71 17.33
N LEU A 153 -2.69 22.43 17.20
CA LEU A 153 -3.67 23.40 16.70
C LEU A 153 -4.50 23.94 17.87
N PRO A 154 -4.90 25.23 17.84
CA PRO A 154 -5.67 25.84 18.93
C PRO A 154 -7.08 25.24 19.12
N ILE A 155 -7.64 24.60 18.08
CA ILE A 155 -8.96 23.96 18.12
C ILE A 155 -8.86 22.44 18.32
N VAL A 156 -7.75 21.82 17.87
CA VAL A 156 -7.55 20.38 17.91
C VAL A 156 -6.23 20.09 18.61
N GLU A 157 -6.35 19.72 19.89
CA GLU A 157 -5.18 19.38 20.72
C GLU A 157 -4.58 18.01 20.39
N ARG A 158 -5.36 17.12 19.76
CA ARG A 158 -4.97 15.73 19.45
C ARG A 158 -5.03 15.42 17.96
N VAL A 159 -4.20 16.10 17.18
CA VAL A 159 -4.10 15.89 15.72
C VAL A 159 -3.62 14.48 15.39
N ASP A 160 -2.84 13.86 16.26
CA ASP A 160 -2.43 12.45 16.19
C ASP A 160 -3.62 11.49 16.09
N LEU A 161 -4.70 11.74 16.84
CA LEU A 161 -5.93 10.94 16.78
C LEU A 161 -6.67 11.10 15.45
N LEU A 162 -6.79 12.33 14.96
CA LEU A 162 -7.45 12.60 13.68
C LEU A 162 -6.70 11.94 12.52
N PHE A 163 -5.38 12.13 12.49
CA PHE A 163 -4.51 11.48 11.51
C PHE A 163 -4.63 9.96 11.60
N GLY A 164 -4.58 9.39 12.81
CA GLY A 164 -4.75 7.98 13.06
C GLY A 164 -6.06 7.41 12.52
N GLY A 165 -7.18 8.06 12.85
CA GLY A 165 -8.51 7.64 12.40
C GLY A 165 -8.64 7.68 10.87
N LEU A 166 -8.16 8.75 10.24
CA LEU A 166 -8.13 8.86 8.78
C LEU A 166 -7.20 7.82 8.14
N TRP A 167 -6.05 7.56 8.73
CA TRP A 167 -5.11 6.56 8.21
C TRP A 167 -5.65 5.13 8.33
N VAL A 168 -6.44 4.81 9.36
CA VAL A 168 -7.15 3.52 9.47
C VAL A 168 -8.10 3.27 8.30
N THR A 169 -8.75 4.32 7.78
CA THR A 169 -9.59 4.18 6.58
C THR A 169 -8.78 3.84 5.33
N ALA A 170 -7.56 4.38 5.20
CA ALA A 170 -6.64 4.05 4.11
C ALA A 170 -6.06 2.62 4.22
N ILE A 171 -5.86 2.12 5.44
CA ILE A 171 -5.51 0.70 5.64
C ILE A 171 -6.65 -0.19 5.15
N THR A 172 -7.90 0.20 5.39
CA THR A 172 -9.08 -0.57 4.99
C THR A 172 -9.19 -0.69 3.46
N THR A 173 -8.81 0.34 2.70
CA THR A 173 -8.80 0.28 1.22
C THR A 173 -7.69 -0.57 0.67
N THR A 174 -6.54 -0.57 1.32
CA THR A 174 -5.45 -1.49 0.98
C THR A 174 -5.94 -2.94 1.13
N ILE A 175 -6.58 -3.26 2.26
CA ILE A 175 -7.14 -4.60 2.51
C ILE A 175 -8.21 -4.95 1.47
N SER A 176 -9.17 -4.06 1.19
CA SER A 176 -10.24 -4.33 0.23
C SER A 176 -9.71 -4.50 -1.20
N GLY A 177 -8.70 -3.73 -1.60
CA GLY A 177 -8.01 -3.82 -2.89
C GLY A 177 -7.31 -5.17 -3.11
N PHE A 178 -6.54 -5.63 -2.12
CA PHE A 178 -5.92 -6.96 -2.19
C PHE A 178 -6.95 -8.09 -2.12
N LEU A 179 -7.98 -7.97 -1.27
CA LEU A 179 -9.04 -8.98 -1.16
C LEU A 179 -9.78 -9.18 -2.48
N ILE A 180 -10.19 -8.10 -3.17
CA ILE A 180 -10.87 -8.23 -4.45
C ILE A 180 -9.94 -8.76 -5.55
N GLY A 181 -8.66 -8.37 -5.55
CA GLY A 181 -7.66 -8.94 -6.45
C GLY A 181 -7.55 -10.47 -6.28
N LEU A 182 -7.47 -10.94 -5.03
CA LEU A 182 -7.36 -12.36 -4.72
C LEU A 182 -8.64 -13.14 -5.07
N VAL A 183 -9.81 -12.60 -4.76
CA VAL A 183 -11.10 -13.21 -5.13
C VAL A 183 -11.19 -13.40 -6.65
N LYS A 184 -10.80 -12.39 -7.43
CA LYS A 184 -10.79 -12.47 -8.90
C LYS A 184 -9.77 -13.45 -9.44
N ALA A 185 -8.59 -13.53 -8.83
CA ALA A 185 -7.57 -14.51 -9.19
C ALA A 185 -8.08 -15.95 -8.99
N VAL A 186 -8.72 -16.22 -7.86
CA VAL A 186 -9.33 -17.53 -7.56
C VAL A 186 -10.49 -17.83 -8.50
N GLU A 187 -11.36 -16.87 -8.75
CA GLU A 187 -12.49 -17.01 -9.68
C GLU A 187 -12.01 -17.35 -11.10
N THR A 188 -11.02 -16.62 -11.61
CA THR A 188 -10.48 -16.85 -12.96
C THR A 188 -9.78 -18.21 -13.08
N ARG A 189 -9.11 -18.68 -12.02
CA ARG A 189 -8.35 -19.94 -12.04
C ARG A 189 -9.22 -21.17 -11.78
N PHE A 190 -10.12 -21.10 -10.79
CA PHE A 190 -10.87 -22.24 -10.28
C PHE A 190 -12.36 -22.20 -10.62
N HIS A 191 -12.85 -21.15 -11.29
CA HIS A 191 -14.26 -20.99 -11.67
C HIS A 191 -15.24 -21.10 -10.48
N VAL A 192 -14.78 -20.74 -9.28
CA VAL A 192 -15.56 -20.77 -8.04
C VAL A 192 -16.34 -19.46 -7.88
N ARG A 193 -17.57 -19.55 -7.35
CA ARG A 193 -18.42 -18.38 -7.09
C ARG A 193 -17.74 -17.39 -6.14
N ASN A 194 -17.72 -16.12 -6.53
CA ASN A 194 -17.13 -15.00 -5.78
C ASN A 194 -17.42 -15.02 -4.26
N ARG A 195 -18.68 -15.25 -3.85
CA ARG A 195 -19.06 -15.27 -2.42
C ARG A 195 -18.35 -16.36 -1.61
N ILE A 196 -18.09 -17.52 -2.20
CA ILE A 196 -17.40 -18.63 -1.54
C ILE A 196 -15.92 -18.29 -1.43
N SER A 197 -15.31 -17.84 -2.52
CA SER A 197 -13.90 -17.40 -2.54
C SER A 197 -13.66 -16.31 -1.48
N LEU A 198 -14.53 -15.30 -1.41
CA LEU A 198 -14.45 -14.22 -0.43
C LEU A 198 -14.53 -14.74 1.01
N ALA A 199 -15.46 -15.64 1.31
CA ALA A 199 -15.61 -16.21 2.65
C ALA A 199 -14.36 -17.01 3.06
N VAL A 200 -13.88 -17.90 2.18
CA VAL A 200 -12.68 -18.73 2.43
C VAL A 200 -11.44 -17.85 2.65
N ILE A 201 -11.20 -16.88 1.75
CA ILE A 201 -10.07 -15.95 1.86
C ILE A 201 -10.14 -15.16 3.17
N SER A 202 -11.33 -14.69 3.55
CA SER A 202 -11.52 -13.92 4.79
C SER A 202 -11.21 -14.76 6.03
N ILE A 203 -11.69 -16.01 6.06
CA ILE A 203 -11.42 -16.95 7.16
C ILE A 203 -9.93 -17.25 7.26
N VAL A 204 -9.27 -17.54 6.12
CA VAL A 204 -7.83 -17.80 6.08
C VAL A 204 -7.05 -16.59 6.59
N THR A 205 -7.45 -15.37 6.22
CA THR A 205 -6.82 -14.13 6.69
C THR A 205 -6.94 -13.99 8.21
N VAL A 206 -8.11 -14.33 8.79
CA VAL A 206 -8.30 -14.32 10.26
C VAL A 206 -7.38 -15.34 10.93
N ILE A 207 -7.36 -16.58 10.44
CA ILE A 207 -6.52 -17.64 11.02
C ILE A 207 -5.04 -17.26 10.95
N ALA A 208 -4.57 -16.79 9.79
CA ALA A 208 -3.18 -16.36 9.61
C ALA A 208 -2.78 -15.25 10.60
N SER A 209 -3.66 -14.29 10.84
CA SER A 209 -3.41 -13.19 11.79
C SER A 209 -3.33 -13.63 13.26
N LEU A 210 -3.96 -14.75 13.62
CA LEU A 210 -3.93 -15.28 14.98
C LEU A 210 -2.63 -16.07 15.25
N ILE A 211 -1.99 -16.57 14.19
CA ILE A 211 -0.76 -17.36 14.28
C ILE A 211 0.47 -16.44 14.48
N THR A 212 0.45 -15.22 13.95
CA THR A 212 1.53 -14.25 14.16
C THR A 212 1.60 -13.80 15.62
N GLY A 213 2.51 -14.42 16.39
CA GLY A 213 2.57 -14.33 17.85
C GLY A 213 3.15 -13.00 18.33
N SER A 214 4.27 -12.57 17.75
CA SER A 214 4.98 -11.33 18.11
C SER A 214 4.94 -10.25 17.02
N PHE A 215 5.13 -8.98 17.42
CA PHE A 215 5.22 -7.84 16.50
C PHE A 215 6.40 -8.01 15.53
N ALA A 216 7.55 -8.46 16.03
CA ALA A 216 8.75 -8.67 15.23
C ALA A 216 8.56 -9.77 14.18
N GLU A 217 7.89 -10.88 14.53
CA GLU A 217 7.54 -11.92 13.56
C GLU A 217 6.59 -11.41 12.48
N ALA A 218 5.60 -10.60 12.86
CA ALA A 218 4.65 -10.03 11.91
C ALA A 218 5.34 -9.06 10.92
N GLU A 219 6.28 -8.24 11.39
CA GLU A 219 7.07 -7.37 10.51
C GLU A 219 8.01 -8.17 9.60
N ALA A 220 8.72 -9.17 10.13
CA ALA A 220 9.61 -10.00 9.32
C ALA A 220 8.84 -10.76 8.23
N LEU A 221 7.64 -11.25 8.55
CA LEU A 221 6.74 -11.87 7.60
C LEU A 221 6.25 -10.86 6.55
N ALA A 222 5.89 -9.64 6.96
CA ALA A 222 5.45 -8.58 6.05
C ALA A 222 6.57 -8.17 5.08
N ASP A 223 7.81 -8.01 5.57
CA ASP A 223 8.99 -7.72 4.74
C ASP A 223 9.25 -8.84 3.73
N MET A 224 9.16 -10.11 4.16
CA MET A 224 9.35 -11.26 3.28
C MET A 224 8.26 -11.33 2.20
N ILE A 225 6.98 -11.22 2.59
CA ILE A 225 5.85 -11.16 1.66
C ILE A 225 6.04 -9.99 0.69
N GLY A 226 6.53 -8.86 1.20
CA GLY A 226 6.80 -7.66 0.44
C GLY A 226 7.84 -7.86 -0.66
N ILE A 227 8.99 -8.43 -0.31
CA ILE A 227 10.07 -8.72 -1.25
C ILE A 227 9.61 -9.73 -2.31
N VAL A 228 8.90 -10.79 -1.89
CA VAL A 228 8.34 -11.78 -2.82
C VAL A 228 7.31 -11.14 -3.74
N GLY A 229 6.41 -10.31 -3.20
CA GLY A 229 5.42 -9.56 -3.96
C GLY A 229 6.07 -8.66 -5.01
N LEU A 230 7.13 -7.96 -4.63
CA LEU A 230 7.87 -7.07 -5.54
C LEU A 230 8.58 -7.87 -6.64
N ALA A 231 9.22 -8.98 -6.27
CA ALA A 231 9.87 -9.87 -7.21
C ALA A 231 8.86 -10.44 -8.22
N VAL A 232 7.71 -10.95 -7.75
CA VAL A 232 6.64 -11.44 -8.62
C VAL A 232 6.09 -10.32 -9.49
N GLY A 233 5.79 -9.14 -8.91
CA GLY A 233 5.25 -7.99 -9.63
C GLY A 233 6.15 -7.46 -10.75
N VAL A 234 7.47 -7.64 -10.66
CA VAL A 234 8.43 -7.23 -11.69
C VAL A 234 8.79 -8.37 -12.64
N VAL A 235 9.11 -9.54 -12.11
CA VAL A 235 9.56 -10.71 -12.89
C VAL A 235 8.41 -11.25 -13.74
N PHE A 236 7.19 -11.30 -13.21
CA PHE A 236 6.05 -11.86 -13.93
C PHE A 236 5.72 -11.07 -15.22
N PRO A 237 5.58 -9.73 -15.21
CA PRO A 237 5.48 -8.95 -16.44
C PRO A 237 6.72 -9.08 -17.34
N ALA A 238 7.93 -9.08 -16.77
CA ALA A 238 9.16 -9.17 -17.55
C ALA A 238 9.27 -10.48 -18.34
N VAL A 239 8.78 -11.60 -17.80
CA VAL A 239 8.71 -12.90 -18.50
C VAL A 239 7.54 -12.95 -19.49
N LEU A 240 6.40 -12.35 -19.15
CA LEU A 240 5.24 -12.33 -20.03
C LEU A 240 5.46 -11.49 -21.30
N LEU A 241 6.24 -10.41 -21.22
CA LEU A 241 6.49 -9.50 -22.34
C LEU A 241 7.11 -10.22 -23.57
N PRO A 242 8.22 -10.99 -23.43
CA PRO A 242 8.76 -11.80 -24.53
C PRO A 242 7.74 -12.80 -25.09
N VAL A 243 7.00 -13.51 -24.23
CA VAL A 243 6.00 -14.51 -24.67
C VAL A 243 4.88 -13.84 -25.47
N ALA A 244 4.40 -12.69 -25.02
CA ALA A 244 3.39 -11.92 -25.72
C ALA A 244 3.90 -11.39 -27.08
N TRP A 245 5.17 -10.98 -27.15
CA TRP A 245 5.79 -10.51 -28.38
C TRP A 245 5.96 -11.63 -29.42
N LEU A 246 6.39 -12.81 -28.98
CA LEU A 246 6.50 -14.02 -29.81
C LEU A 246 5.13 -14.45 -30.35
N ARG A 247 4.08 -14.43 -29.51
CA ARG A 247 2.71 -14.74 -29.94
C ARG A 247 2.14 -13.73 -30.93
N LYS A 248 2.39 -12.42 -30.74
CA LYS A 248 2.00 -11.40 -31.74
C LYS A 248 2.69 -11.61 -33.08
N GLY A 249 3.96 -11.98 -33.08
CA GLY A 249 4.70 -12.34 -34.30
C GLY A 249 4.09 -13.56 -35.02
N ALA A 250 3.68 -14.58 -34.28
CA ALA A 250 3.03 -15.78 -34.81
C ALA A 250 1.62 -15.49 -35.38
N ILE A 251 0.80 -14.68 -34.69
CA ILE A 251 -0.54 -14.30 -35.15
C ILE A 251 -0.46 -13.43 -36.41
N LYS A 252 0.52 -12.52 -36.49
CA LYS A 252 0.73 -11.68 -37.68
C LYS A 252 1.17 -12.50 -38.89
N LYS A 253 2.02 -13.51 -38.70
CA LYS A 253 2.40 -14.47 -39.77
C LYS A 253 1.23 -15.33 -40.24
N TRP A 254 0.34 -15.77 -39.33
CA TRP A 254 -0.84 -16.57 -39.68
C TRP A 254 -1.88 -15.78 -40.50
N HIS A 255 -2.07 -14.49 -40.22
CA HIS A 255 -2.91 -13.61 -41.03
C HIS A 255 -2.30 -13.24 -42.39
N GLN A 256 -0.98 -13.35 -42.55
CA GLN A 256 -0.29 -13.13 -43.83
C GLN A 256 -0.18 -14.38 -44.70
N SER A 257 -0.42 -15.57 -44.13
CA SER A 257 -0.42 -16.86 -44.86
C SER A 257 -1.83 -17.35 -45.25
N LYS A 258 -2.85 -16.51 -45.06
CA LYS A 258 -4.23 -16.69 -45.55
C LYS A 258 -4.50 -15.64 -46.60
#